data_AF-A0A7X8LSD0-F1
#
_entry.id   AF-A0A7X8LSD0-F1
#
_cell.length_a   1.000
_cell.length_b   1.000
_cell.length_c   1.000
_cell.angle_alpha   90.00
_cell.angle_beta   90.00
_cell.angle_gamma   90.00
#
_symmetry.space_group_name_H-M   'P 1'
#
loop_
_entity.id
_entity.type
_entity.pdbx_description
1 polymer ?
#
loop_
_entity_poly.entity_id
_entity_poly.type
_entity_poly.pdbx_seq_one_letter_code
_entity_poly.pdbx_strand_id
1 'polypeptide(L)'
;LPALFLILYCQAASAAAPEGMAAIPGGPFLMGSPQGQGRADEHPLHKVNLKTFYIDKTEVTVGDYRAYAGDKTPDQPSWSTDQHPVLGVSWKNAVAYCKSKGKRLPTEAEWEKAARGGNNKVYFFGDAQTKLDRYCWYNDNSGGTAHPVGKLGANQYGLYDMCGNAFEWTADIYDEDYYAKSPAFNPTGPENPLLPKSAASKKAGAQKTQVKKLKVGRLGKTSDEAGAKAAAAEPARPPKGEEEPTMGLSNENLMVENGESLDPSSIKQLNASFDGGGASIAESTVYPSARGGSWLAAPDMLRMASRSGDEQAGGGLDIGFRCAR
;
A
#
# COMPACT_ATOMS: atom_id res chain seq x y z
N LEU A 1 25.30 -46.23 26.67
CA LEU A 1 23.95 -45.63 26.60
C LEU A 1 24.09 -44.13 26.41
N PRO A 2 24.00 -43.57 25.19
CA PRO A 2 23.91 -42.12 25.04
C PRO A 2 22.43 -41.71 25.06
N ALA A 3 22.12 -40.69 25.87
CA ALA A 3 20.80 -40.12 26.02
C ALA A 3 20.40 -39.36 24.74
N LEU A 4 19.28 -39.77 24.14
CA LEU A 4 18.67 -39.13 22.99
C LEU A 4 17.88 -37.91 23.48
N PHE A 5 18.39 -36.70 23.25
CA PHE A 5 17.65 -35.46 23.46
C PHE A 5 16.63 -35.32 22.32
N LEU A 6 15.35 -35.63 22.60
CA LEU A 6 14.24 -35.27 21.72
C LEU A 6 14.02 -33.76 21.80
N ILE A 7 14.50 -33.02 20.81
CA ILE A 7 14.12 -31.62 20.62
C ILE A 7 12.68 -31.62 20.08
N LEU A 8 11.73 -31.35 20.98
CA LEU A 8 10.33 -31.17 20.62
C LEU A 8 10.19 -29.86 19.83
N TYR A 9 10.21 -29.95 18.49
CA TYR A 9 9.81 -28.84 17.64
C TYR A 9 8.31 -28.64 17.81
N CYS A 10 7.93 -27.66 18.62
CA CYS A 10 6.56 -27.17 18.68
C CYS A 10 6.28 -26.41 17.36
N GLN A 11 5.86 -27.14 16.33
CA GLN A 11 5.21 -26.51 15.18
C GLN A 11 3.87 -25.96 15.70
N ALA A 12 3.84 -24.67 15.99
CA ALA A 12 2.58 -23.96 16.11
C ALA A 12 1.83 -24.15 14.79
N ALA A 13 0.76 -24.94 14.80
CA ALA A 13 -0.11 -25.12 13.64
C ALA A 13 -0.66 -23.73 13.29
N SER A 14 -0.16 -23.16 12.18
CA SER A 14 -0.80 -21.99 11.59
C SER A 14 -2.23 -22.41 11.26
N ALA A 15 -3.22 -21.70 11.78
CA ALA A 15 -4.59 -21.91 11.35
C ALA A 15 -4.63 -21.80 9.81
N ALA A 16 -5.31 -22.74 9.15
CA ALA A 16 -5.46 -22.69 7.70
C ALA A 16 -6.09 -21.33 7.32
N ALA A 17 -5.56 -20.69 6.27
CA ALA A 17 -6.10 -19.42 5.82
C ALA A 17 -7.59 -19.59 5.47
N PRO A 18 -8.45 -18.60 5.79
CA PRO A 18 -9.83 -18.60 5.30
C PRO A 18 -9.87 -18.81 3.79
N GLU A 19 -10.94 -19.43 3.29
CA GLU A 19 -11.13 -19.63 1.86
C GLU A 19 -11.01 -18.30 1.10
N GLY A 20 -10.30 -18.33 -0.03
CA GLY A 20 -10.00 -17.14 -0.84
C GLY A 20 -8.90 -16.21 -0.29
N MET A 21 -8.31 -16.50 0.88
CA MET A 21 -7.27 -15.67 1.49
C MET A 21 -5.91 -16.38 1.53
N ALA A 22 -4.83 -15.60 1.54
CA ALA A 22 -3.48 -16.05 1.84
C ALA A 22 -3.10 -15.70 3.29
N ALA A 23 -2.32 -16.57 3.94
CA ALA A 23 -1.73 -16.27 5.24
C ALA A 23 -0.41 -15.52 5.04
N ILE A 24 -0.28 -14.35 5.67
CA ILE A 24 0.93 -13.55 5.65
C ILE A 24 1.65 -13.73 6.98
N PRO A 25 2.84 -14.38 7.02
CA PRO A 25 3.53 -14.64 8.27
C PRO A 25 3.85 -13.35 9.03
N GLY A 26 3.57 -13.33 10.34
CA GLY A 26 4.03 -12.27 11.22
C GLY A 26 5.55 -12.14 11.24
N GLY A 27 6.05 -10.98 11.66
CA GLY A 27 7.47 -10.69 11.74
C GLY A 27 7.88 -9.39 11.05
N PRO A 28 9.18 -9.06 11.11
CA PRO A 28 9.71 -7.83 10.56
C PRO A 28 9.79 -7.85 9.03
N PHE A 29 9.61 -6.69 8.40
CA PHE A 29 9.97 -6.42 7.01
C PHE A 29 10.47 -4.98 6.87
N LEU A 30 11.07 -4.66 5.72
CA LEU A 30 11.46 -3.29 5.37
C LEU A 30 10.34 -2.64 4.56
N MET A 31 9.81 -1.53 5.05
CA MET A 31 8.73 -0.75 4.43
C MET A 31 9.29 0.53 3.82
N GLY A 32 8.86 0.85 2.60
CA GLY A 32 9.35 1.95 1.79
C GLY A 32 10.48 1.58 0.83
N SER A 33 11.13 2.61 0.28
CA SER A 33 12.13 2.45 -0.79
C SER A 33 13.57 2.69 -0.32
N PRO A 34 14.56 1.92 -0.83
CA PRO A 34 15.97 2.17 -0.59
C PRO A 34 16.37 3.60 -0.97
N GLN A 35 17.35 4.18 -0.27
CA GLN A 35 17.84 5.53 -0.57
C GLN A 35 18.25 5.67 -2.05
N GLY A 36 17.79 6.74 -2.69
CA GLY A 36 18.06 7.01 -4.11
C GLY A 36 17.19 6.22 -5.10
N GLN A 37 16.20 5.48 -4.61
CA GLN A 37 15.16 4.82 -5.40
C GLN A 37 13.79 5.21 -4.85
N GLY A 38 12.74 5.10 -5.66
CA GLY A 38 11.39 5.43 -5.19
C GLY A 38 11.07 6.93 -5.24
N ARG A 39 9.85 7.28 -4.84
CA ARG A 39 9.39 8.66 -4.66
C ARG A 39 9.69 9.16 -3.25
N ALA A 40 9.59 10.48 -3.06
CA ALA A 40 9.91 11.14 -1.79
C ALA A 40 9.06 10.61 -0.60
N ASP A 41 7.78 10.34 -0.84
CA ASP A 41 6.81 9.83 0.14
C ASP A 41 7.03 8.35 0.49
N GLU A 42 7.89 7.63 -0.24
CA GLU A 42 8.29 6.25 0.03
C GLU A 42 9.45 6.16 1.05
N HIS A 43 9.87 7.29 1.62
CA HIS A 43 11.02 7.40 2.52
C HIS A 43 10.66 7.90 3.92
N PRO A 44 11.46 7.56 4.95
CA PRO A 44 12.62 6.66 4.90
C PRO A 44 12.23 5.18 4.80
N LEU A 45 13.13 4.36 4.25
CA LEU A 45 13.07 2.91 4.44
C LEU A 45 13.16 2.59 5.92
N HIS A 46 12.16 1.92 6.47
CA HIS A 46 12.08 1.67 7.92
C HIS A 46 11.59 0.25 8.22
N LYS A 47 11.91 -0.23 9.42
CA LYS A 47 11.55 -1.59 9.85
C LYS A 47 10.17 -1.58 10.49
N VAL A 48 9.27 -2.41 9.97
CA VAL A 48 7.94 -2.64 10.54
C VAL A 48 7.79 -4.10 10.91
N ASN A 49 7.20 -4.38 12.06
CA ASN A 49 6.90 -5.71 12.56
C ASN A 49 5.37 -5.90 12.64
N LEU A 50 4.86 -6.82 11.82
CA LEU A 50 3.43 -7.13 11.75
C LEU A 50 3.12 -8.43 12.45
N LYS A 51 1.93 -8.52 13.04
CA LYS A 51 1.33 -9.81 13.41
C LYS A 51 1.03 -10.62 12.15
N THR A 52 0.81 -11.92 12.31
CA THR A 52 0.22 -12.73 11.23
C THR A 52 -1.18 -12.21 10.95
N PHE A 53 -1.53 -12.09 9.67
CA PHE A 53 -2.85 -11.70 9.20
C PHE A 53 -3.17 -12.48 7.92
N TYR A 54 -4.42 -12.39 7.46
CA TYR A 54 -4.84 -12.94 6.18
C TYR A 54 -5.24 -11.82 5.23
N ILE A 55 -5.02 -12.00 3.93
CA ILE A 55 -5.45 -11.04 2.90
C ILE A 55 -6.01 -11.79 1.69
N ASP A 56 -7.03 -11.22 1.05
CA ASP A 56 -7.67 -11.78 -0.14
C ASP A 56 -6.63 -11.97 -1.27
N LYS A 57 -6.71 -13.12 -1.95
CA LYS A 57 -5.76 -13.51 -3.00
C LYS A 57 -5.81 -12.61 -4.23
N THR A 58 -6.96 -12.00 -4.48
CA THR A 58 -7.24 -11.10 -5.61
C THR A 58 -7.94 -9.84 -5.10
N GLU A 59 -8.12 -8.84 -5.96
CA GLU A 59 -9.10 -7.79 -5.68
C GLU A 59 -10.52 -8.37 -5.54
N VAL A 60 -11.39 -7.63 -4.87
CA VAL A 60 -12.83 -7.94 -4.81
C VAL A 60 -13.41 -7.78 -6.20
N THR A 61 -14.11 -8.80 -6.68
CA THR A 61 -14.67 -8.80 -8.02
C THR A 61 -15.99 -8.04 -8.09
N VAL A 62 -16.37 -7.61 -9.30
CA VAL A 62 -17.69 -7.04 -9.59
C VAL A 62 -18.80 -7.99 -9.16
N GLY A 63 -18.66 -9.30 -9.42
CA GLY A 63 -19.64 -10.31 -9.03
C GLY A 63 -19.83 -10.40 -7.52
N ASP A 64 -18.71 -10.45 -6.77
CA ASP A 64 -18.75 -10.51 -5.31
C ASP A 64 -19.37 -9.26 -4.68
N TYR A 65 -19.00 -8.09 -5.20
CA TYR A 65 -19.54 -6.83 -4.72
C TYR A 65 -21.02 -6.68 -5.08
N ARG A 66 -21.44 -7.10 -6.27
CA ARG A 66 -22.85 -7.09 -6.68
C ARG A 66 -23.71 -8.03 -5.85
N ALA A 67 -23.18 -9.19 -5.48
CA ALA A 67 -23.85 -10.10 -4.54
C ALA A 67 -24.06 -9.46 -3.15
N TYR A 68 -23.27 -8.46 -2.78
CA TYR A 68 -23.43 -7.67 -1.55
C TYR A 68 -24.35 -6.46 -1.72
N ALA A 69 -24.16 -5.66 -2.77
CA ALA A 69 -24.77 -4.34 -2.92
C ALA A 69 -26.00 -4.31 -3.83
N GLY A 70 -26.21 -5.32 -4.68
CA GLY A 70 -27.28 -5.36 -5.67
C GLY A 70 -27.27 -4.13 -6.57
N ASP A 71 -28.41 -3.46 -6.69
CA ASP A 71 -28.58 -2.23 -7.50
C ASP A 71 -27.75 -1.04 -7.00
N LYS A 72 -27.08 -1.14 -5.85
CA LYS A 72 -26.16 -0.13 -5.32
C LYS A 72 -24.71 -0.35 -5.74
N THR A 73 -24.43 -1.36 -6.56
CA THR A 73 -23.11 -1.49 -7.19
C THR A 73 -22.89 -0.30 -8.12
N PRO A 74 -21.74 0.41 -8.02
CA PRO A 74 -21.43 1.50 -8.94
C PRO A 74 -21.43 1.02 -10.39
N ASP A 75 -21.82 1.89 -11.32
CA ASP A 75 -21.75 1.60 -12.75
C ASP A 75 -20.32 1.19 -13.10
N GLN A 76 -20.19 0.01 -13.68
CA GLN A 76 -18.91 -0.50 -14.16
C GLN A 76 -18.74 -0.14 -15.63
N PRO A 77 -17.49 0.03 -16.10
CA PRO A 77 -17.22 0.21 -17.53
C PRO A 77 -17.87 -0.91 -18.36
N SER A 78 -18.30 -0.59 -19.59
CA SER A 78 -19.05 -1.51 -20.45
C SER A 78 -18.30 -2.81 -20.82
N TRP A 79 -16.97 -2.79 -20.74
CA TRP A 79 -16.11 -3.96 -20.93
C TRP A 79 -16.00 -4.87 -19.70
N SER A 80 -16.46 -4.40 -18.54
CA SER A 80 -16.32 -5.11 -17.26
C SER A 80 -17.30 -6.28 -17.16
N THR A 81 -16.85 -7.33 -16.48
CA THR A 81 -17.62 -8.55 -16.21
C THR A 81 -17.54 -8.88 -14.73
N ASP A 82 -18.31 -9.87 -14.27
CA ASP A 82 -18.29 -10.31 -12.86
C ASP A 82 -16.93 -10.77 -12.35
N GLN A 83 -16.00 -11.14 -13.23
CA GLN A 83 -14.64 -11.56 -12.88
C GLN A 83 -13.61 -10.42 -12.85
N HIS A 84 -13.97 -9.20 -13.25
CA HIS A 84 -13.11 -8.03 -13.16
C HIS A 84 -13.09 -7.47 -11.73
N PRO A 85 -12.04 -6.73 -11.31
CA PRO A 85 -12.07 -5.99 -10.06
C PRO A 85 -13.24 -5.00 -10.07
N VAL A 86 -13.92 -4.84 -8.94
CA VAL A 86 -14.94 -3.80 -8.79
C VAL A 86 -14.25 -2.44 -8.69
N LEU A 87 -14.63 -1.50 -9.56
CA LEU A 87 -14.04 -0.15 -9.64
C LEU A 87 -15.06 0.91 -9.22
N GLY A 88 -14.60 2.13 -8.95
CA GLY A 88 -15.50 3.24 -8.58
C GLY A 88 -16.19 3.05 -7.23
N VAL A 89 -15.65 2.16 -6.37
CA VAL A 89 -16.17 1.96 -5.01
C VAL A 89 -15.47 2.94 -4.08
N SER A 90 -16.25 3.81 -3.44
CA SER A 90 -15.72 4.73 -2.43
C SER A 90 -15.09 3.98 -1.26
N TRP A 91 -14.12 4.62 -0.61
CA TRP A 91 -13.40 4.01 0.52
C TRP A 91 -14.35 3.54 1.63
N LYS A 92 -15.38 4.35 1.96
CA LYS A 92 -16.38 4.01 2.99
C LYS A 92 -17.18 2.75 2.62
N ASN A 93 -17.50 2.59 1.34
CA ASN A 93 -18.22 1.42 0.84
C ASN A 93 -17.33 0.17 0.80
N ALA A 94 -16.04 0.32 0.47
CA ALA A 94 -15.06 -0.76 0.57
C ALA A 94 -14.91 -1.25 2.03
N VAL A 95 -14.82 -0.33 3.00
CA VAL A 95 -14.82 -0.65 4.44
C VAL A 95 -16.10 -1.40 4.84
N ALA A 96 -17.27 -0.91 4.40
CA ALA A 96 -18.55 -1.53 4.71
C ALA A 96 -18.65 -2.95 4.13
N TYR A 97 -18.22 -3.15 2.87
CA TYR A 97 -18.15 -4.47 2.24
C TYR A 97 -17.26 -5.41 3.05
N CYS A 98 -16.01 -5.04 3.33
CA CYS A 98 -15.09 -5.92 4.05
C CYS A 98 -15.65 -6.28 5.43
N LYS A 99 -16.23 -5.30 6.14
CA LYS A 99 -16.88 -5.53 7.44
C LYS A 99 -18.05 -6.51 7.33
N SER A 100 -18.88 -6.42 6.29
CA SER A 100 -20.01 -7.35 6.07
C SER A 100 -19.56 -8.80 5.89
N LYS A 101 -18.33 -9.01 5.39
CA LYS A 101 -17.71 -10.32 5.22
C LYS A 101 -16.91 -10.79 6.43
N GLY A 102 -16.97 -10.06 7.56
CA GLY A 102 -16.15 -10.35 8.74
C GLY A 102 -14.66 -10.08 8.53
N LYS A 103 -14.34 -9.21 7.58
CA LYS A 103 -13.00 -8.75 7.21
C LYS A 103 -12.88 -7.24 7.48
N ARG A 104 -11.79 -6.63 7.01
CA ARG A 104 -11.50 -5.19 7.02
C ARG A 104 -10.65 -4.82 5.79
N LEU A 105 -10.40 -3.55 5.52
CA LEU A 105 -9.30 -3.20 4.62
C LEU A 105 -7.95 -3.53 5.29
N PRO A 106 -6.90 -3.91 4.51
CA PRO A 106 -5.54 -4.02 5.02
C PRO A 106 -5.02 -2.65 5.44
N THR A 107 -4.11 -2.59 6.40
CA THR A 107 -3.32 -1.36 6.57
C THR A 107 -2.34 -1.20 5.40
N GLU A 108 -1.84 0.01 5.16
CA GLU A 108 -0.82 0.25 4.13
C GLU A 108 0.42 -0.64 4.35
N ALA A 109 0.82 -0.83 5.62
CA ALA A 109 1.92 -1.71 5.98
C ALA A 109 1.63 -3.19 5.73
N GLU A 110 0.41 -3.65 6.03
CA GLU A 110 -0.02 -5.02 5.72
C GLU A 110 -0.04 -5.25 4.21
N TRP A 111 -0.58 -4.31 3.45
CA TRP A 111 -0.62 -4.37 1.99
C TRP A 111 0.80 -4.48 1.41
N GLU A 112 1.73 -3.61 1.82
CA GLU A 112 3.09 -3.63 1.28
C GLU A 112 3.84 -4.92 1.65
N LYS A 113 3.72 -5.40 2.89
CA LYS A 113 4.33 -6.67 3.30
C LYS A 113 3.79 -7.85 2.48
N ALA A 114 2.48 -7.86 2.23
CA ALA A 114 1.81 -8.87 1.44
C ALA A 114 2.27 -8.80 -0.03
N ALA A 115 2.30 -7.60 -0.62
CA ALA A 115 2.70 -7.35 -1.99
C ALA A 115 4.12 -7.85 -2.27
N ARG A 116 5.05 -7.56 -1.34
CA ARG A 116 6.46 -7.95 -1.40
C ARG A 116 6.73 -9.46 -1.48
N GLY A 117 5.78 -10.34 -1.17
CA GLY A 117 5.96 -11.79 -1.34
C GLY A 117 7.18 -12.36 -0.60
N GLY A 118 7.56 -11.78 0.54
CA GLY A 118 8.71 -12.24 1.33
C GLY A 118 10.09 -11.80 0.83
N ASN A 119 10.17 -10.87 -0.13
CA ASN A 119 11.44 -10.25 -0.54
C ASN A 119 11.46 -8.73 -0.33
N ASN A 120 12.65 -8.13 -0.43
CA ASN A 120 12.85 -6.69 -0.23
C ASN A 120 13.24 -5.98 -1.55
N LYS A 121 12.74 -6.47 -2.67
CA LYS A 121 13.04 -5.92 -4.00
C LYS A 121 12.06 -4.81 -4.38
N VAL A 122 12.36 -4.12 -5.48
CA VAL A 122 11.49 -3.06 -6.04
C VAL A 122 10.12 -3.63 -6.42
N TYR A 123 10.12 -4.78 -7.09
CA TYR A 123 8.95 -5.60 -7.37
C TYR A 123 9.08 -6.96 -6.68
N PHE A 124 7.97 -7.67 -6.43
CA PHE A 124 8.03 -9.00 -5.81
C PHE A 124 8.75 -10.06 -6.67
N PHE A 125 8.97 -9.79 -7.96
CA PHE A 125 9.66 -10.67 -8.91
C PHE A 125 11.11 -10.23 -9.24
N GLY A 126 11.63 -9.22 -8.54
CA GLY A 126 12.98 -8.68 -8.69
C GLY A 126 13.02 -7.17 -8.92
N ASP A 127 14.18 -6.67 -9.33
CA ASP A 127 14.39 -5.21 -9.53
C ASP A 127 14.20 -4.79 -11.00
N ALA A 128 14.13 -5.74 -11.93
CA ALA A 128 14.03 -5.47 -13.36
C ALA A 128 12.57 -5.38 -13.83
N GLN A 129 12.25 -4.35 -14.61
CA GLN A 129 10.95 -4.15 -15.24
C GLN A 129 10.63 -5.15 -16.36
N THR A 130 11.62 -5.91 -16.86
CA THR A 130 11.47 -6.89 -17.94
C THR A 130 10.51 -8.04 -17.65
N LYS A 131 9.97 -8.13 -16.43
CA LYS A 131 9.00 -9.12 -16.02
C LYS A 131 7.60 -8.53 -15.78
N LEU A 132 7.37 -7.23 -15.96
CA LEU A 132 6.08 -6.59 -15.70
C LEU A 132 4.94 -7.30 -16.44
N ASP A 133 5.11 -7.63 -17.72
CA ASP A 133 4.10 -8.33 -18.53
C ASP A 133 3.69 -9.71 -18.01
N ARG A 134 4.48 -10.30 -17.11
CA ARG A 134 4.18 -11.60 -16.53
C ARG A 134 3.36 -11.51 -15.24
N TYR A 135 3.25 -10.32 -14.66
CA TYR A 135 2.78 -10.13 -13.29
C TYR A 135 1.86 -8.93 -13.08
N CYS A 136 1.88 -7.92 -13.95
CA CYS A 136 1.14 -6.67 -13.77
C CYS A 136 0.35 -6.31 -15.04
N TRP A 137 -0.90 -5.86 -14.85
CA TRP A 137 -1.68 -5.19 -15.88
C TRP A 137 -1.50 -3.68 -15.79
N TYR A 138 -0.90 -3.05 -16.77
CA TYR A 138 -0.48 -1.65 -16.69
C TYR A 138 -0.56 -0.96 -18.06
N ASN A 139 -0.22 0.33 -18.14
CA ASN A 139 -0.52 1.15 -19.33
C ASN A 139 -0.03 0.57 -20.67
N ASP A 140 1.10 -0.14 -20.69
CA ASP A 140 1.65 -0.69 -21.94
C ASP A 140 0.97 -2.00 -22.40
N ASN A 141 0.36 -2.78 -21.49
CA ASN A 141 -0.15 -4.12 -21.81
C ASN A 141 -1.64 -4.33 -21.50
N SER A 142 -2.28 -3.39 -20.81
CA SER A 142 -3.67 -3.53 -20.35
C SER A 142 -4.69 -3.35 -21.47
N GLY A 143 -4.28 -2.80 -22.61
CA GLY A 143 -5.20 -2.43 -23.68
C GLY A 143 -6.19 -1.32 -23.28
N GLY A 144 -5.86 -0.55 -22.24
CA GLY A 144 -6.74 0.53 -21.75
C GLY A 144 -7.92 0.05 -20.92
N THR A 145 -7.82 -1.14 -20.29
CA THR A 145 -8.86 -1.70 -19.41
C THR A 145 -8.26 -2.47 -18.24
N ALA A 146 -8.99 -2.58 -17.13
CA ALA A 146 -8.68 -3.61 -16.13
C ALA A 146 -8.97 -5.00 -16.72
N HIS A 147 -8.38 -6.04 -16.13
CA HIS A 147 -8.55 -7.43 -16.58
C HIS A 147 -9.24 -8.27 -15.51
N PRO A 148 -9.81 -9.43 -15.87
CA PRO A 148 -10.29 -10.38 -14.88
C PRO A 148 -9.20 -10.70 -13.88
N VAL A 149 -9.55 -10.83 -12.60
CA VAL A 149 -8.57 -11.04 -11.54
C VAL A 149 -7.84 -12.38 -11.71
N GLY A 150 -6.58 -12.43 -11.25
CA GLY A 150 -5.80 -13.67 -11.18
C GLY A 150 -5.32 -14.22 -12.51
N LYS A 151 -5.19 -13.39 -13.55
CA LYS A 151 -4.79 -13.83 -14.90
C LYS A 151 -3.29 -13.84 -15.15
N LEU A 152 -2.53 -13.07 -14.37
CA LEU A 152 -1.06 -13.07 -14.43
C LEU A 152 -0.45 -13.87 -13.26
N GLY A 153 0.87 -13.89 -13.17
CA GLY A 153 1.56 -14.63 -12.12
C GLY A 153 1.28 -14.08 -10.71
N ALA A 154 1.17 -14.97 -9.74
CA ALA A 154 1.10 -14.59 -8.32
C ALA A 154 2.50 -14.35 -7.73
N ASN A 155 2.55 -13.61 -6.62
CA ASN A 155 3.73 -13.56 -5.76
C ASN A 155 3.88 -14.85 -4.91
N GLN A 156 4.93 -14.92 -4.10
CA GLN A 156 5.30 -16.11 -3.32
C GLN A 156 4.31 -16.44 -2.19
N TYR A 157 3.39 -15.53 -1.86
CA TYR A 157 2.27 -15.78 -0.95
C TYR A 157 1.00 -16.22 -1.68
N GLY A 158 1.02 -16.34 -3.01
CA GLY A 158 -0.15 -16.71 -3.80
C GLY A 158 -1.14 -15.55 -3.98
N LEU A 159 -0.66 -14.31 -3.91
CA LEU A 159 -1.44 -13.11 -4.20
C LEU A 159 -1.24 -12.70 -5.66
N TYR A 160 -2.33 -12.41 -6.33
CA TYR A 160 -2.37 -11.94 -7.71
C TYR A 160 -2.61 -10.44 -7.74
N ASP A 161 -2.22 -9.82 -8.85
CA ASP A 161 -2.56 -8.43 -9.18
C ASP A 161 -2.09 -7.43 -8.11
N MET A 162 -1.00 -7.74 -7.39
CA MET A 162 -0.39 -6.83 -6.40
C MET A 162 0.35 -5.65 -7.06
N CYS A 163 0.40 -5.62 -8.38
CA CYS A 163 0.90 -4.51 -9.19
C CYS A 163 -0.02 -4.33 -10.41
N GLY A 164 -0.56 -3.12 -10.58
CA GLY A 164 -1.45 -2.82 -11.68
C GLY A 164 -2.85 -3.41 -11.48
N ASN A 165 -3.56 -3.60 -12.58
CA ASN A 165 -4.98 -3.95 -12.65
C ASN A 165 -5.86 -2.86 -12.02
N ALA A 166 -5.90 -2.75 -10.69
CA ALA A 166 -6.54 -1.63 -10.00
C ALA A 166 -5.70 -1.14 -8.82
N PHE A 167 -5.72 0.17 -8.58
CA PHE A 167 -5.31 0.68 -7.28
C PHE A 167 -6.19 0.08 -6.19
N GLU A 168 -5.64 -0.14 -5.00
CA GLU A 168 -6.37 -0.77 -3.92
C GLU A 168 -6.42 0.08 -2.67
N TRP A 169 -7.63 0.35 -2.20
CA TRP A 169 -7.84 1.02 -0.92
C TRP A 169 -7.17 0.28 0.25
N THR A 170 -6.54 1.06 1.12
CA THR A 170 -6.05 0.62 2.44
C THR A 170 -6.82 1.32 3.55
N ALA A 171 -6.70 0.83 4.78
CA ALA A 171 -7.35 1.43 5.94
C ALA A 171 -6.74 2.78 6.37
N ASP A 172 -5.56 3.12 5.85
CA ASP A 172 -4.75 4.24 6.29
C ASP A 172 -5.19 5.54 5.60
N ILE A 173 -4.91 6.67 6.25
CA ILE A 173 -4.92 7.97 5.59
C ILE A 173 -3.55 8.22 5.00
N TYR A 174 -3.53 8.66 3.74
CA TYR A 174 -2.33 9.08 3.06
C TYR A 174 -1.74 10.32 3.74
N ASP A 175 -0.46 10.20 4.08
CA ASP A 175 0.37 11.24 4.67
C ASP A 175 1.79 10.98 4.16
N GLU A 176 2.30 11.94 3.37
CA GLU A 176 3.59 11.86 2.70
C GLU A 176 4.76 11.73 3.70
N ASP A 177 4.61 12.29 4.90
CA ASP A 177 5.64 12.28 5.95
C ASP A 177 5.46 11.14 6.96
N TYR A 178 4.44 10.28 6.79
CA TYR A 178 4.10 9.27 7.79
C TYR A 178 5.25 8.32 8.12
N TYR A 179 6.06 7.94 7.12
CA TYR A 179 7.12 6.96 7.31
C TYR A 179 8.19 7.44 8.31
N ALA A 180 8.42 8.75 8.42
CA ALA A 180 9.36 9.32 9.39
C ALA A 180 8.89 9.18 10.85
N LYS A 181 7.57 9.03 11.07
CA LYS A 181 6.93 8.91 12.38
C LYS A 181 6.23 7.56 12.61
N SER A 182 6.38 6.62 11.67
CA SER A 182 5.72 5.32 11.68
C SER A 182 6.16 4.47 12.89
N PRO A 183 5.22 3.94 13.70
CA PRO A 183 5.57 3.04 14.79
C PRO A 183 6.03 1.68 14.24
N ALA A 184 7.03 1.09 14.90
CA ALA A 184 7.65 -0.15 14.44
C ALA A 184 6.75 -1.39 14.54
N PHE A 185 5.63 -1.36 15.26
CA PHE A 185 4.79 -2.54 15.52
C PHE A 185 3.33 -2.30 15.12
N ASN A 186 2.85 -3.04 14.11
CA ASN A 186 1.50 -2.93 13.53
C ASN A 186 1.03 -1.48 13.31
N PRO A 187 1.75 -0.66 12.52
CA PRO A 187 1.28 0.68 12.17
C PRO A 187 -0.06 0.60 11.43
N THR A 188 -0.92 1.58 11.73
CA THR A 188 -2.26 1.73 11.16
C THR A 188 -2.43 3.09 10.49
N GLY A 189 -1.32 3.69 10.05
CA GLY A 189 -1.29 5.02 9.46
C GLY A 189 -1.44 6.14 10.51
N PRO A 190 -1.59 7.38 10.04
CA PRO A 190 -2.07 8.50 10.85
C PRO A 190 -3.44 8.19 11.47
N GLU A 191 -3.87 8.97 12.46
CA GLU A 191 -5.23 8.86 12.99
C GLU A 191 -6.23 9.05 11.85
N ASN A 192 -7.03 8.01 11.58
CA ASN A 192 -8.03 8.02 10.52
C ASN A 192 -9.41 8.44 11.10
N PRO A 193 -9.87 9.69 10.87
CA PRO A 193 -11.16 10.15 11.36
C PRO A 193 -12.35 9.51 10.62
N LEU A 194 -12.12 8.86 9.48
CA LEU A 194 -13.15 8.18 8.67
C LEU A 194 -13.46 6.77 9.19
N LEU A 195 -12.53 6.15 9.94
CA LEU A 195 -12.80 4.87 10.58
C LEU A 195 -13.77 5.07 11.75
N PRO A 196 -14.77 4.19 11.93
CA PRO A 196 -15.63 4.24 13.09
C PRO A 196 -14.79 4.07 14.35
N LYS A 197 -14.88 5.04 15.27
CA LYS A 197 -14.14 5.03 16.54
C LYS A 197 -14.37 3.70 17.25
N SER A 198 -13.29 2.94 17.48
CA SER A 198 -13.39 1.69 18.22
C SER A 198 -13.95 1.95 19.63
N ALA A 199 -14.73 1.02 20.17
CA ALA A 199 -15.24 1.11 21.54
C ALA A 199 -14.11 1.21 22.60
N ALA A 200 -12.87 0.85 22.24
CA ALA A 200 -11.70 0.97 23.11
C ALA A 200 -11.27 2.44 23.35
N SER A 201 -11.57 3.36 22.43
CA SER A 201 -11.24 4.79 22.59
C SER A 201 -12.04 5.49 23.68
N LYS A 202 -13.12 4.88 24.22
CA LYS A 202 -13.90 5.45 25.34
C LYS A 202 -13.21 5.34 26.71
N LYS A 203 -12.12 4.56 26.86
CA LYS A 203 -11.45 4.37 28.17
C LYS A 203 -10.21 5.24 28.41
N ALA A 204 -9.73 6.00 27.41
CA ALA A 204 -8.55 6.86 27.59
C ALA A 204 -8.87 8.25 28.17
N GLY A 205 -10.15 8.63 28.28
CA GLY A 205 -10.58 9.95 28.73
C GLY A 205 -10.95 10.05 30.22
N ALA A 206 -10.15 9.49 31.14
CA ALA A 206 -10.27 9.79 32.57
C ALA A 206 -9.05 9.31 33.38
N GLN A 207 -7.88 9.91 33.18
CA GLN A 207 -6.86 9.94 34.23
C GLN A 207 -6.40 11.39 34.43
N LYS A 208 -6.98 12.05 35.43
CA LYS A 208 -6.41 13.27 36.00
C LYS A 208 -5.13 12.89 36.72
N THR A 209 -3.98 13.23 36.15
CA THR A 209 -2.67 13.06 36.79
C THR A 209 -2.59 13.97 38.01
N GLN A 210 -2.72 13.41 39.22
CA GLN A 210 -2.29 14.06 40.45
C GLN A 210 -0.76 14.06 40.47
N VAL A 211 -0.15 15.22 40.24
CA VAL A 211 1.29 15.42 40.45
C VAL A 211 1.55 15.49 41.96
N LYS A 212 2.02 14.40 42.56
CA LYS A 212 2.65 14.44 43.89
C LYS A 212 4.05 15.05 43.74
N LYS A 213 4.25 16.25 44.28
CA LYS A 213 5.58 16.88 44.43
C LYS A 213 6.48 16.00 45.30
N LEU A 214 7.50 15.38 44.72
CA LEU A 214 8.65 14.87 45.47
C LEU A 214 9.63 16.04 45.70
N LYS A 215 9.95 16.32 46.97
CA LYS A 215 11.07 17.18 47.37
C LYS A 215 12.38 16.43 47.09
N VAL A 216 13.22 16.97 46.22
CA VAL A 216 14.61 16.50 46.05
C VAL A 216 15.50 17.30 46.99
N GLY A 217 16.14 16.60 47.92
CA GLY A 217 17.15 17.14 48.82
C GLY A 217 18.50 17.30 48.11
N ARG A 218 19.21 18.36 48.48
CA ARG A 218 20.50 18.82 47.94
C ARG A 218 21.67 18.12 48.64
N LEU A 219 22.56 17.52 47.87
CA LEU A 219 23.98 17.22 48.16
C LEU A 219 24.61 17.03 46.76
N GLY A 220 25.74 17.57 46.35
CA GLY A 220 26.95 18.07 46.97
C GLY A 220 28.03 17.80 45.91
N LYS A 221 28.72 18.84 45.43
CA LYS A 221 29.70 18.75 44.33
C LYS A 221 30.93 17.97 44.76
N THR A 222 31.50 17.17 43.86
CA THR A 222 32.95 17.11 43.60
C THR A 222 33.20 16.78 42.13
N SER A 223 34.19 17.48 41.58
CA SER A 223 34.82 17.30 40.27
C SER A 223 35.54 15.96 40.16
N ASP A 224 35.75 15.47 38.94
CA ASP A 224 37.09 15.40 38.36
C ASP A 224 37.03 15.06 36.87
N GLU A 225 37.92 15.72 36.14
CA GLU A 225 38.13 15.67 34.69
C GLU A 225 38.92 14.42 34.29
N ALA A 226 38.60 13.85 33.13
CA ALA A 226 39.59 13.24 32.23
C ALA A 226 39.01 13.18 30.82
N GLY A 227 39.66 13.87 29.89
CA GLY A 227 39.25 14.00 28.51
C GLY A 227 39.60 12.80 27.64
N ALA A 228 38.88 12.69 26.53
CA ALA A 228 39.34 11.99 25.33
C ALA A 228 38.69 12.65 24.10
N LYS A 229 39.48 13.46 23.40
CA LYS A 229 39.25 13.90 22.02
C LYS A 229 39.39 12.68 21.11
N ALA A 230 38.46 12.49 20.17
CA ALA A 230 38.70 11.72 18.96
C ALA A 230 38.13 12.49 17.77
N ALA A 231 39.01 12.70 16.79
CA ALA A 231 38.84 13.56 15.65
C ALA A 231 37.95 12.96 14.57
N ALA A 232 37.32 13.86 13.80
CA ALA A 232 36.68 13.58 12.53
C ALA A 232 37.72 13.13 11.48
N ALA A 233 37.34 12.17 10.66
CA ALA A 233 38.00 11.87 9.40
C ALA A 233 36.96 11.45 8.36
N GLU A 234 36.75 12.35 7.41
CA GLU A 234 36.15 12.13 6.09
C GLU A 234 37.05 11.19 5.26
N PRO A 235 36.50 10.47 4.28
CA PRO A 235 37.28 10.25 3.07
C PRO A 235 36.51 10.60 1.78
N ALA A 236 37.06 11.60 1.10
CA ALA A 236 37.42 11.61 -0.32
C ALA A 236 36.47 11.02 -1.38
N ARG A 237 36.04 11.94 -2.25
CA ARG A 237 35.53 11.77 -3.62
C ARG A 237 36.57 11.17 -4.58
N PRO A 238 36.17 10.30 -5.55
CA PRO A 238 36.94 10.05 -6.77
C PRO A 238 36.34 10.77 -8.01
N PRO A 239 37.11 10.88 -9.11
CA PRO A 239 37.11 12.05 -10.01
C PRO A 239 36.07 12.01 -11.14
N LYS A 240 35.90 13.18 -11.78
CA LYS A 240 35.23 13.40 -13.07
C LYS A 240 36.07 12.83 -14.22
N GLY A 241 35.38 12.34 -15.25
CA GLY A 241 35.85 12.30 -16.64
C GLY A 241 35.76 10.93 -17.29
N GLU A 242 34.82 10.75 -18.21
CA GLU A 242 35.08 10.58 -19.65
C GLU A 242 33.74 10.52 -20.40
N GLU A 243 33.68 11.26 -21.51
CA GLU A 243 32.52 11.47 -22.38
C GLU A 243 32.45 10.44 -23.52
N GLU A 244 31.19 10.16 -23.95
CA GLU A 244 30.73 9.83 -25.32
C GLU A 244 30.99 8.40 -25.89
N PRO A 245 30.14 7.86 -26.80
CA PRO A 245 29.30 8.60 -27.73
C PRO A 245 27.80 8.26 -27.79
N THR A 246 27.09 9.27 -28.25
CA THR A 246 25.72 9.24 -28.74
C THR A 246 25.59 8.40 -30.03
N MET A 247 24.62 7.49 -30.07
CA MET A 247 24.11 6.94 -31.34
C MET A 247 22.63 7.28 -31.44
N GLY A 248 22.33 8.21 -32.35
CA GLY A 248 20.98 8.50 -32.80
C GLY A 248 20.44 7.33 -33.62
N LEU A 249 19.19 6.98 -33.35
CA LEU A 249 18.35 6.26 -34.30
C LEU A 249 17.03 7.03 -34.39
N SER A 250 16.91 7.78 -35.48
CA SER A 250 15.66 8.21 -36.06
C SER A 250 14.85 6.97 -36.44
N ASN A 251 13.53 7.00 -36.23
CA ASN A 251 12.59 6.33 -37.13
C ASN A 251 11.29 7.12 -37.16
N GLU A 252 11.19 7.94 -38.21
CA GLU A 252 9.91 8.29 -38.81
C GLU A 252 9.28 7.04 -39.48
N ASN A 253 7.95 7.08 -39.55
CA ASN A 253 7.05 6.29 -40.38
C ASN A 253 6.63 4.89 -39.92
N LEU A 254 5.42 4.86 -39.33
CA LEU A 254 4.35 3.94 -39.70
C LEU A 254 2.98 4.59 -39.40
N MET A 255 2.43 5.26 -40.42
CA MET A 255 0.97 5.34 -40.63
C MET A 255 0.59 4.03 -41.36
N VAL A 256 -0.57 3.38 -41.18
CA VAL A 256 -1.91 3.80 -41.64
C VAL A 256 -2.98 2.80 -41.10
N GLU A 257 -4.10 3.38 -40.60
CA GLU A 257 -5.54 3.01 -40.59
C GLU A 257 -6.12 1.74 -39.94
N ASN A 258 -6.87 1.97 -38.84
CA ASN A 258 -8.34 1.91 -38.72
C ASN A 258 -8.70 1.95 -37.22
N GLY A 259 -8.87 3.13 -36.58
CA GLY A 259 -10.17 3.79 -36.36
C GLY A 259 -10.95 3.04 -35.27
N GLU A 260 -10.94 3.40 -33.98
CA GLU A 260 -11.26 4.70 -33.37
C GLU A 260 -10.33 5.00 -32.17
N SER A 261 -9.80 6.22 -32.10
CA SER A 261 -9.07 6.75 -30.93
C SER A 261 -10.08 7.27 -29.92
N LEU A 262 -10.14 6.69 -28.72
CA LEU A 262 -10.91 7.25 -27.61
C LEU A 262 -10.31 8.60 -27.21
N ASP A 263 -11.13 9.65 -27.27
CA ASP A 263 -10.76 11.03 -26.95
C ASP A 263 -10.45 11.17 -25.43
N PRO A 264 -9.25 11.64 -25.04
CA PRO A 264 -8.89 11.93 -23.65
C PRO A 264 -9.83 12.91 -22.93
N SER A 265 -10.66 13.66 -23.67
CA SER A 265 -11.68 14.56 -23.10
C SER A 265 -12.89 13.81 -22.50
N SER A 266 -13.15 12.57 -22.92
CA SER A 266 -14.29 11.76 -22.44
C SER A 266 -14.12 11.24 -21.01
N ILE A 267 -12.87 11.09 -20.55
CA ILE A 267 -12.55 10.68 -19.17
C ILE A 267 -12.82 11.80 -18.16
N LYS A 268 -12.89 13.06 -18.62
CA LYS A 268 -13.10 14.22 -17.74
C LYS A 268 -14.58 14.50 -17.42
N GLN A 269 -15.52 13.93 -18.18
CA GLN A 269 -16.95 14.22 -18.04
C GLN A 269 -17.71 13.29 -17.08
N LEU A 270 -17.12 12.18 -16.63
CA LEU A 270 -17.78 11.27 -15.68
C LEU A 270 -17.71 11.73 -14.20
N ASN A 271 -16.88 12.71 -13.88
CA ASN A 271 -16.69 13.19 -12.50
C ASN A 271 -17.53 14.43 -12.13
N ALA A 272 -18.39 14.92 -13.03
CA ALA A 272 -19.14 16.16 -12.83
C ALA A 272 -20.65 15.93 -12.80
N SER A 273 -21.16 15.21 -11.80
CA SER A 273 -22.61 15.20 -11.50
C SER A 273 -22.93 14.70 -10.09
N PHE A 274 -22.26 15.22 -9.08
CA PHE A 274 -22.76 15.18 -7.70
C PHE A 274 -22.34 16.47 -7.00
N ASP A 275 -23.11 17.55 -7.19
CA ASP A 275 -23.01 18.70 -6.32
C ASP A 275 -24.39 19.10 -5.81
N GLY A 276 -24.47 19.18 -4.49
CA GLY A 276 -25.69 19.29 -3.71
C GLY A 276 -25.38 19.84 -2.32
N GLY A 277 -24.80 21.05 -2.31
CA GLY A 277 -24.96 22.10 -1.28
C GLY A 277 -24.86 21.74 0.20
N GLY A 278 -23.85 22.28 0.88
CA GLY A 278 -23.88 22.43 2.35
C GLY A 278 -22.57 22.91 2.98
N ALA A 279 -22.54 24.19 3.39
CA ALA A 279 -21.70 24.82 4.43
C ALA A 279 -20.23 24.36 4.60
N SER A 280 -19.31 25.24 4.22
CA SER A 280 -17.87 25.15 4.48
C SER A 280 -17.53 25.30 5.96
N ILE A 281 -17.27 24.17 6.62
CA ILE A 281 -16.13 24.07 7.53
C ILE A 281 -14.96 23.57 6.68
N ALA A 282 -13.77 24.17 6.80
CA ALA A 282 -12.57 23.59 6.22
C ALA A 282 -12.25 22.30 6.99
N GLU A 283 -12.97 21.21 6.68
CA GLU A 283 -12.53 19.87 7.00
C GLU A 283 -11.17 19.72 6.33
N SER A 284 -10.14 19.42 7.12
CA SER A 284 -8.87 18.94 6.58
C SER A 284 -9.21 17.82 5.60
N THR A 285 -8.96 18.00 4.31
CA THR A 285 -9.25 16.98 3.31
C THR A 285 -8.52 15.71 3.72
N VAL A 286 -9.27 14.63 3.98
CA VAL A 286 -8.72 13.36 4.45
C VAL A 286 -8.61 12.44 3.23
N TYR A 287 -7.39 12.15 2.82
CA TYR A 287 -7.07 11.35 1.63
C TYR A 287 -6.86 9.89 2.04
N PRO A 288 -7.76 8.93 1.78
CA PRO A 288 -7.45 7.54 2.08
C PRO A 288 -6.32 7.04 1.18
N SER A 289 -5.44 6.20 1.72
CA SER A 289 -4.30 5.65 1.00
C SER A 289 -4.71 4.52 0.06
N ALA A 290 -4.13 4.52 -1.15
CA ALA A 290 -4.30 3.50 -2.18
C ALA A 290 -2.94 3.01 -2.70
N ARG A 291 -2.88 1.73 -3.10
CA ARG A 291 -1.62 1.01 -3.39
C ARG A 291 -1.68 0.24 -4.71
N GLY A 292 -0.52 -0.16 -5.23
CA GLY A 292 -0.39 -1.14 -6.32
C GLY A 292 -0.34 -0.60 -7.74
N GLY A 293 -0.86 0.61 -7.99
CA GLY A 293 -1.04 1.10 -9.35
C GLY A 293 -2.25 0.44 -10.03
N SER A 294 -2.63 0.92 -11.21
CA SER A 294 -3.78 0.42 -11.96
C SER A 294 -3.40 0.03 -13.39
N TRP A 295 -4.39 -0.39 -14.17
CA TRP A 295 -4.26 -0.61 -15.61
C TRP A 295 -3.81 0.64 -16.42
N LEU A 296 -3.86 1.83 -15.81
CA LEU A 296 -3.37 3.11 -16.35
C LEU A 296 -1.96 3.48 -15.86
N ALA A 297 -1.41 2.75 -14.88
CA ALA A 297 -0.16 3.11 -14.25
C ALA A 297 1.03 2.89 -15.19
N ALA A 298 1.97 3.84 -15.15
CA ALA A 298 3.30 3.65 -15.69
C ALA A 298 4.13 2.73 -14.76
N PRO A 299 5.21 2.09 -15.26
CA PRO A 299 6.03 1.15 -14.50
C PRO A 299 6.50 1.62 -13.11
N ASP A 300 6.77 2.90 -12.93
CA ASP A 300 7.24 3.48 -11.66
C ASP A 300 6.16 3.47 -10.56
N MET A 301 4.88 3.45 -10.92
CA MET A 301 3.77 3.33 -9.98
C MET A 301 3.44 1.88 -9.59
N LEU A 302 4.09 0.89 -10.21
CA LEU A 302 3.87 -0.54 -9.97
C LEU A 302 4.82 -1.15 -8.92
N ARG A 303 5.73 -0.35 -8.36
CA ARG A 303 6.67 -0.82 -7.33
C ARG A 303 5.91 -1.12 -6.04
N MET A 304 6.39 -2.11 -5.27
CA MET A 304 5.70 -2.52 -4.03
C MET A 304 5.61 -1.39 -2.99
N ALA A 305 6.58 -0.46 -3.03
CA ALA A 305 6.65 0.69 -2.14
C ALA A 305 5.85 1.91 -2.63
N SER A 306 5.46 1.98 -3.91
CA SER A 306 4.77 3.15 -4.48
C SER A 306 3.44 3.41 -3.78
N ARG A 307 3.26 4.65 -3.33
CA ARG A 307 2.09 5.11 -2.57
C ARG A 307 1.24 6.09 -3.38
N SER A 308 -0.04 6.16 -3.03
CA SER A 308 -0.95 7.16 -3.55
C SER A 308 -2.04 7.47 -2.52
N GLY A 309 -2.72 8.60 -2.69
CA GLY A 309 -3.95 8.94 -1.99
C GLY A 309 -4.95 9.51 -2.99
N ASP A 310 -6.24 9.36 -2.71
CA ASP A 310 -7.30 9.98 -3.52
C ASP A 310 -8.06 11.00 -2.69
N GLU A 311 -8.07 12.24 -3.19
CA GLU A 311 -8.66 13.42 -2.56
C GLU A 311 -10.16 13.31 -2.38
N GLN A 312 -10.84 12.62 -3.30
CA GLN A 312 -12.30 12.54 -3.27
C GLN A 312 -12.79 11.42 -2.37
N ALA A 313 -11.92 10.47 -2.00
CA ALA A 313 -12.28 9.20 -1.37
C ALA A 313 -13.41 8.45 -2.11
N GLY A 314 -13.69 8.85 -3.35
CA GLY A 314 -14.87 8.51 -4.13
C GLY A 314 -14.68 7.22 -4.93
N GLY A 315 -13.42 6.88 -5.21
CA GLY A 315 -13.04 5.75 -6.04
C GLY A 315 -13.04 6.15 -7.51
N GLY A 316 -11.85 6.23 -8.12
CA GLY A 316 -11.72 6.35 -9.57
C GLY A 316 -12.12 5.06 -10.29
N LEU A 317 -12.35 5.13 -11.60
CA LEU A 317 -12.57 3.97 -12.48
C LEU A 317 -11.29 3.12 -12.70
N ASP A 318 -10.29 3.30 -11.85
CA ASP A 318 -9.07 2.54 -11.77
C ASP A 318 -8.70 2.18 -10.31
N ILE A 319 -9.61 2.46 -9.35
CA ILE A 319 -9.47 2.13 -7.94
C ILE A 319 -10.53 1.10 -7.52
N GLY A 320 -10.05 -0.05 -7.05
CA GLY A 320 -10.79 -1.09 -6.37
C GLY A 320 -10.26 -1.33 -4.96
N PHE A 321 -10.34 -2.57 -4.47
CA PHE A 321 -9.83 -2.94 -3.14
C PHE A 321 -9.76 -4.46 -2.96
N ARG A 322 -9.00 -4.89 -1.95
CA ARG A 322 -9.04 -6.25 -1.40
C ARG A 322 -9.21 -6.21 0.11
N CYS A 323 -9.74 -7.27 0.71
CA CYS A 323 -9.95 -7.31 2.16
C CYS A 323 -8.85 -8.10 2.88
N ALA A 324 -8.66 -7.79 4.17
CA ALA A 324 -7.78 -8.47 5.10
C ALA A 324 -8.51 -8.90 6.40
N ARG A 325 -7.91 -9.78 7.17
CA ARG A 325 -8.43 -10.29 8.45
C ARG A 325 -7.32 -10.46 9.47
#